data_AF-A0ABD6N4M1-F1
#
_entry.id   AF-A0ABD6N4M1-F1
#
_cell.length_a   1.000
_cell.length_b   1.000
_cell.length_c   1.000
_cell.angle_alpha   90.00
_cell.angle_beta   90.00
_cell.angle_gamma   90.00
#
_symmetry.space_group_name_H-M   'P 1'
#
loop_
_entity.id
_entity.type
_entity.pdbx_description
1 polymer ?
#
loop_
_entity_poly.entity_id
_entity_poly.type
_entity_poly.pdbx_seq_one_letter_code
_entity_poly.pdbx_strand_id
1 'polypeptide(L)'
;MNALIVTPSAVIEGQVLQPAVLDAQTMAYMNFARIEHRKLEQLIRESIIPMLGGYQSDLAKDLERHLMQCRQFSLNFCWQHRHLGASHGVVGEGDDV
;
A
#
# COMPACT_ATOMS: atom_id res chain seq x y z
N MET A 1 8.36 -36.24 48.77
CA MET A 1 7.64 -36.19 47.48
C MET A 1 7.20 -34.75 47.28
N ASN A 2 7.92 -33.97 46.45
CA ASN A 2 7.53 -32.60 46.13
C ASN A 2 6.75 -32.61 44.81
N ALA A 3 5.50 -32.16 44.85
CA ALA A 3 4.69 -31.94 43.67
C ALA A 3 5.20 -30.70 42.93
N LEU A 4 5.59 -30.87 41.66
CA LEU A 4 5.86 -29.76 40.75
C LEU A 4 4.54 -29.04 40.47
N ILE A 5 4.41 -27.81 41.00
CA ILE A 5 3.31 -26.92 40.67
C ILE A 5 3.59 -26.35 39.29
N VAL A 6 2.88 -26.84 38.28
CA VAL A 6 2.87 -26.25 36.93
C VAL A 6 1.96 -25.03 36.98
N THR A 7 2.52 -23.83 36.86
CA THR A 7 1.75 -22.61 36.67
C THR A 7 1.06 -22.65 35.30
N PRO A 8 -0.23 -22.26 35.22
CA PRO A 8 -0.91 -22.19 33.93
C PRO A 8 -0.19 -21.16 33.05
N SER A 9 0.26 -21.61 31.88
CA SER A 9 0.70 -20.73 30.80
C SER A 9 -0.41 -19.70 30.58
N ALA A 10 -0.07 -18.41 30.67
CA ALA A 10 -0.99 -17.34 30.29
C ALA A 10 -1.58 -17.69 28.91
N VAL A 11 -2.91 -17.83 28.86
CA VAL A 11 -3.60 -18.10 27.60
C VAL A 11 -3.43 -16.83 26.77
N ILE A 12 -2.55 -16.89 25.77
CA ILE A 12 -2.42 -15.80 24.80
C ILE A 12 -3.66 -15.88 23.92
N GLU A 13 -4.61 -14.97 24.13
CA GLU A 13 -5.71 -14.76 23.21
C GLU A 13 -5.15 -14.12 21.94
N GLY A 14 -5.24 -14.84 20.82
CA GLY A 14 -4.76 -14.37 19.53
C GLY A 14 -5.61 -14.94 18.41
N GLN A 15 -5.97 -14.10 17.46
CA GLN A 15 -6.66 -14.52 16.24
C GLN A 15 -5.63 -14.80 15.15
N VAL A 16 -5.72 -15.97 14.52
CA VAL A 16 -4.94 -16.25 13.31
C VAL A 16 -5.57 -15.48 12.16
N LEU A 17 -4.83 -14.49 11.63
CA LEU A 17 -5.24 -13.77 10.43
C LEU A 17 -5.15 -14.68 9.20
N GLN A 18 -6.00 -14.44 8.21
CA GLN A 18 -5.90 -15.17 6.95
C GLN A 18 -4.55 -14.92 6.27
N PRO A 19 -3.99 -15.92 5.55
CA PRO A 19 -2.75 -15.74 4.82
C PRO A 19 -2.90 -14.64 3.77
N ALA A 20 -2.13 -13.57 3.91
CA ALA A 20 -1.97 -12.61 2.85
C ALA A 20 -0.92 -13.14 1.87
N VAL A 21 -1.39 -13.60 0.71
CA VAL A 21 -0.53 -14.17 -0.34
C VAL A 21 -0.38 -13.18 -1.48
N LEU A 22 0.86 -13.01 -1.96
CA LEU A 22 1.17 -12.28 -3.18
C LEU A 22 1.78 -13.28 -4.16
N ASP A 23 1.04 -13.63 -5.21
CA ASP A 23 1.56 -14.49 -6.26
C ASP A 23 2.44 -13.73 -7.26
N ALA A 24 3.17 -14.49 -8.10
CA ALA A 24 4.09 -13.95 -9.08
C ALA A 24 3.37 -13.10 -10.14
N GLN A 25 2.14 -13.46 -10.53
CA GLN A 25 1.38 -12.74 -11.53
C GLN A 25 0.94 -11.37 -11.02
N THR A 26 0.42 -11.31 -9.80
CA THR A 26 0.02 -10.08 -9.12
C THR A 26 1.22 -9.15 -8.91
N MET A 27 2.37 -9.71 -8.51
CA MET A 27 3.61 -8.95 -8.42
C MET A 27 4.05 -8.39 -9.79
N ALA A 28 3.94 -9.18 -10.86
CA ALA A 28 4.27 -8.74 -12.21
C ALA A 28 3.35 -7.58 -12.66
N TYR A 29 2.04 -7.67 -12.40
CA TYR A 29 1.10 -6.59 -12.72
C TYR A 29 1.40 -5.30 -11.94
N MET A 30 1.73 -5.41 -10.65
CA MET A 30 2.13 -4.24 -9.84
C MET A 30 3.39 -3.57 -10.40
N ASN A 31 4.39 -4.35 -10.78
CA ASN A 31 5.61 -3.83 -11.38
C ASN A 31 5.34 -3.17 -12.73
N PHE A 32 4.50 -3.81 -13.57
CA PHE A 32 4.08 -3.24 -14.84
C PHE A 32 3.34 -1.91 -14.65
N ALA A 33 2.35 -1.85 -13.74
CA ALA A 33 1.61 -0.64 -13.44
C ALA A 33 2.54 0.50 -12.96
N ARG A 34 3.54 0.18 -12.14
CA ARG A 34 4.55 1.17 -11.71
C ARG A 34 5.37 1.72 -12.86
N ILE A 35 5.75 0.88 -13.82
CA ILE A 35 6.51 1.29 -15.01
C ILE A 35 5.65 2.18 -15.91
N GLU A 36 4.41 1.77 -16.20
CA GLU A 36 3.50 2.52 -17.06
C GLU A 36 3.12 3.87 -16.44
N HIS A 37 2.85 3.92 -15.13
CA HIS A 37 2.58 5.19 -14.45
C HIS A 37 3.78 6.15 -14.52
N ARG A 38 5.01 5.65 -14.37
CA ARG A 38 6.21 6.51 -14.49
C ARG A 38 6.32 7.12 -15.88
N LYS A 39 6.05 6.33 -16.93
CA LYS A 39 6.04 6.83 -18.32
C LYS A 39 4.97 7.91 -18.51
N LEU A 40 3.76 7.68 -17.98
CA LEU A 40 2.65 8.63 -18.05
C LEU A 40 2.98 9.95 -17.32
N GLU A 41 3.52 9.86 -16.11
CA GLU A 41 3.96 11.01 -15.32
C GLU A 41 5.06 11.80 -16.02
N GLN A 42 6.03 11.11 -16.65
CA GLN A 42 7.06 11.74 -17.44
C GLN A 42 6.46 12.52 -18.62
N LEU A 43 5.61 11.88 -19.42
CA LEU A 43 4.94 12.52 -20.55
C LEU A 43 4.17 13.78 -20.11
N ILE A 44 3.40 13.67 -19.02
CA ILE A 44 2.60 14.78 -18.54
C ILE A 44 3.49 15.93 -18.03
N ARG A 45 4.48 15.64 -17.20
CA ARG A 45 5.32 16.68 -16.61
C ARG A 45 6.24 17.35 -17.61
N GLU A 46 6.81 16.58 -18.53
CA GLU A 46 7.80 17.08 -19.48
C GLU A 46 7.17 17.68 -20.73
N SER A 47 5.99 17.20 -21.15
CA SER A 47 5.34 17.67 -22.39
C SER A 47 4.07 18.46 -22.12
N ILE A 48 3.11 17.89 -21.38
CA ILE A 48 1.77 18.46 -21.26
C ILE A 48 1.73 19.69 -20.36
N ILE A 49 2.32 19.64 -19.17
CA ILE A 49 2.33 20.76 -18.23
C ILE A 49 2.95 22.03 -18.85
N PRO A 50 4.11 21.97 -19.55
CA PRO A 50 4.65 23.11 -20.27
C PRO A 50 3.70 23.65 -21.35
N MET A 51 3.05 22.78 -22.13
CA MET A 51 2.07 23.18 -23.17
C MET A 51 0.86 23.92 -22.58
N LEU A 52 0.51 23.63 -21.32
CA LEU A 52 -0.58 24.29 -20.60
C LEU A 52 -0.19 25.64 -19.97
N GLY A 53 1.04 26.13 -20.18
CA GLY A 53 1.55 27.36 -19.54
C GLY A 53 2.28 27.11 -18.22
N GLY A 54 2.69 25.86 -17.96
CA GLY A 54 3.39 25.46 -16.74
C GLY A 54 2.49 25.52 -15.50
N TYR A 55 3.10 25.44 -14.32
CA TYR A 55 2.39 25.43 -13.03
C TYR A 55 1.71 26.76 -12.65
N GLN A 56 1.69 27.75 -13.54
CA GLN A 56 0.85 28.93 -13.37
C GLN A 56 -0.61 28.66 -13.78
N SER A 57 -0.82 27.71 -14.69
CA SER A 57 -2.15 27.26 -15.11
C SER A 57 -2.80 26.38 -14.05
N ASP A 58 -4.04 26.70 -13.68
CA ASP A 58 -4.80 25.89 -12.73
C ASP A 58 -5.06 24.49 -13.27
N LEU A 59 -5.27 24.35 -14.60
CA LEU A 59 -5.41 23.05 -15.24
C LEU A 59 -4.14 22.20 -15.11
N ALA A 60 -2.96 22.81 -15.21
CA ALA A 60 -1.70 22.08 -15.02
C ALA A 60 -1.50 21.64 -13.57
N LYS A 61 -1.89 22.47 -12.59
CA LYS A 61 -1.87 22.12 -11.17
C LYS A 61 -2.84 20.98 -10.86
N ASP A 62 -4.05 21.01 -11.43
CA ASP A 62 -5.03 19.95 -11.26
C ASP A 62 -4.56 18.63 -11.87
N LEU A 63 -3.93 18.68 -13.04
CA LEU A 63 -3.37 17.50 -13.68
C LEU A 63 -2.28 16.84 -12.83
N GLU A 64 -1.36 17.65 -12.29
CA GLU A 64 -0.34 17.20 -11.34
C GLU A 64 -0.96 16.62 -10.05
N ARG A 65 -1.98 17.29 -9.50
CA ARG A 65 -2.73 16.81 -8.33
C ARG A 65 -3.35 15.44 -8.59
N HIS A 66 -3.96 15.24 -9.76
CA HIS A 66 -4.57 13.96 -10.14
C HIS A 66 -3.52 12.85 -10.31
N LEU A 67 -2.35 13.12 -10.89
CA LEU A 67 -1.25 12.16 -10.93
C LEU A 67 -0.82 11.70 -9.54
N MET A 68 -0.68 12.66 -8.62
CA MET A 68 -0.31 12.36 -7.25
C MET A 68 -1.39 11.56 -6.51
N GLN A 69 -2.67 11.87 -6.76
CA GLN A 69 -3.80 11.10 -6.22
C GLN A 69 -3.80 9.66 -6.74
N CYS A 70 -3.61 9.44 -8.05
CA CYS A 70 -3.52 8.10 -8.63
C CYS A 70 -2.40 7.28 -8.00
N ARG A 71 -1.21 7.87 -7.82
CA ARG A 71 -0.10 7.21 -7.12
C ARG A 71 -0.44 6.90 -5.66
N GLN A 72 -1.07 7.84 -4.94
CA GLN A 72 -1.40 7.66 -3.53
C GLN A 72 -2.44 6.56 -3.32
N PHE A 73 -3.55 6.60 -4.07
CA PHE A 73 -4.65 5.64 -3.92
C PHE A 73 -4.28 4.24 -4.45
N SER A 74 -3.32 4.14 -5.35
CA SER A 74 -2.74 2.84 -5.76
C SER A 74 -1.69 2.30 -4.78
N LEU A 75 -1.44 2.99 -3.65
CA LEU A 75 -0.37 2.67 -2.70
C LEU A 75 1.00 2.56 -3.39
N ASN A 76 1.27 3.45 -4.36
CA ASN A 76 2.47 3.43 -5.19
C ASN A 76 2.64 2.12 -6.01
N PHE A 77 1.50 1.53 -6.40
CA PHE A 77 1.42 0.25 -7.10
C PHE A 77 2.12 -0.87 -6.32
N CYS A 78 1.99 -0.84 -4.99
CA CYS A 78 2.54 -1.86 -4.11
C CYS A 78 1.42 -2.74 -3.57
N TRP A 79 1.81 -3.92 -3.11
CA TRP A 79 0.89 -4.83 -2.45
C TRP A 79 0.26 -4.18 -1.22
N GLN A 80 -1.07 -4.25 -1.13
CA GLN A 80 -1.86 -3.56 -0.11
C GLN A 80 -1.48 -3.99 1.31
N HIS A 81 -1.17 -5.27 1.48
CA HIS A 81 -0.81 -5.87 2.76
C HIS A 81 0.69 -5.84 3.08
N ARG A 82 1.49 -5.00 2.39
CA ARG A 82 2.94 -4.86 2.63
C ARG A 82 3.33 -4.51 4.07
N HIS A 83 2.38 -4.02 4.86
CA HIS A 83 2.58 -3.62 6.25
C HIS A 83 2.32 -4.76 7.26
N LEU A 84 1.83 -5.93 6.81
CA LEU A 84 1.56 -7.07 7.72
C LEU A 84 2.80 -7.55 8.49
N GLY A 85 4.00 -7.44 7.90
CA GLY A 85 5.25 -7.74 8.60
C GLY A 85 5.70 -6.70 9.63
N ALA A 86 5.09 -5.50 9.61
CA ALA A 86 5.34 -4.43 10.58
C ALA A 86 4.33 -4.44 11.73
N SER A 87 3.27 -5.25 11.64
CA SER A 87 2.21 -5.39 12.64
C SER A 87 2.64 -6.28 13.82
N HIS A 88 3.65 -5.87 14.58
CA HIS A 88 3.94 -6.43 15.92
C HIS A 88 3.20 -5.67 17.04
N GLY A 89 2.15 -4.92 16.70
CA GLY A 89 1.29 -4.25 17.66
C GLY A 89 0.01 -3.76 16.99
N VAL A 90 -1.09 -4.46 17.25
CA VAL A 90 -2.50 -4.02 17.17
C VAL A 90 -2.84 -3.04 16.04
N VAL A 91 -3.34 -3.55 14.91
CA VAL A 91 -4.23 -2.77 14.03
C VAL A 91 -5.36 -3.69 13.58
N GLY A 92 -6.59 -3.43 14.07
CA GLY A 92 -7.80 -4.14 13.68
C GLY A 92 -8.52 -4.89 14.81
N GLU A 93 -8.72 -4.26 15.98
CA GLU A 93 -9.86 -4.66 16.81
C GLU A 93 -11.12 -4.01 16.22
N GLY A 94 -12.06 -4.84 15.80
CA GLY A 94 -13.42 -4.43 15.45
C GLY A 94 -13.79 -4.73 14.00
N ASP A 95 -14.77 -5.62 13.85
CA ASP A 95 -15.55 -5.94 12.65
C ASP A 95 -15.51 -4.87 11.55
N ASP A 96 -15.16 -5.28 10.33
CA ASP A 96 -15.88 -4.90 9.11
C ASP A 96 -15.42 -5.77 7.92
N VAL A 97 -16.37 -6.65 7.51
CA VAL A 97 -16.47 -7.53 6.32
C VAL A 97 -15.68 -8.84 6.33
#